data_AF-A0A849SM67-F1
#
_entry.id   AF-A0A849SM67-F1
#
_cell.length_a   1.000
_cell.length_b   1.000
_cell.length_c   1.000
_cell.angle_alpha   90.00
_cell.angle_beta   90.00
_cell.angle_gamma   90.00
#
_symmetry.space_group_name_H-M   'P 1'
#
loop_
_entity.id
_entity.type
_entity.pdbx_description
1 polymer ?
#
loop_
_entity_poly.entity_id
_entity_poly.type
_entity_poly.pdbx_seq_one_letter_code
_entity_poly.pdbx_strand_id
1 'polypeptide(L)'
;MRIKATMIAVATALMLSALPALAAMPTPGIYFSTDLGGQVLLGRGSQSWIAPLNVNRGLGDVFNAQSWTPEGAPDVSIEGLLGTQWIFQCGVQLAPQGQVDNRDANGNGTVIFTNVFTGGIFFLSKNGPWGDGINDLTGQIFTTTAIATVVYVNSIPIQSRLNLDTYGQFDGSSCVLRFAIANGVGLGDTDLLAFPPEYPPLMDTDCAPTRVNGSWGDIKDITLQIECPVPTRSGTWGSVKTRYR
;
A
#
# COMPACT_ATOMS: atom_id res chain seq x y z
N MET A 1 2.49 -24.54 73.63
CA MET A 1 3.78 -24.05 73.13
C MET A 1 3.96 -24.51 71.69
N ARG A 2 3.71 -23.64 70.71
CA ARG A 2 4.36 -23.58 69.39
C ARG A 2 3.91 -22.29 68.71
N ILE A 3 4.89 -21.60 68.16
CA ILE A 3 4.94 -20.18 67.83
C ILE A 3 4.87 -20.04 66.30
N LYS A 4 4.07 -19.06 65.85
CA LYS A 4 4.14 -18.19 64.65
C LYS A 4 4.64 -18.77 63.31
N ALA A 5 3.91 -18.43 62.24
CA ALA A 5 4.46 -17.62 61.14
C ALA A 5 3.32 -17.09 60.25
N THR A 6 2.97 -15.82 60.41
CA THR A 6 2.07 -15.08 59.52
C THR A 6 2.94 -14.45 58.42
N MET A 7 2.91 -15.01 57.21
CA MET A 7 3.55 -14.41 56.03
C MET A 7 2.62 -13.31 55.47
N ILE A 8 3.07 -12.06 55.54
CA ILE A 8 2.45 -10.92 54.88
C ILE A 8 3.05 -10.85 53.46
N ALA A 9 2.26 -11.26 52.47
CA ALA A 9 2.58 -11.07 51.06
C ALA A 9 2.24 -9.62 50.67
N VAL A 10 3.28 -8.78 50.55
CA VAL A 10 3.15 -7.42 50.03
C VAL A 10 2.99 -7.52 48.51
N ALA A 11 1.74 -7.43 48.05
CA ALA A 11 1.39 -7.30 46.65
C ALA A 11 1.76 -5.88 46.17
N THR A 12 2.95 -5.72 45.62
CA THR A 12 3.34 -4.51 44.89
C THR A 12 2.56 -4.48 43.57
N ALA A 13 1.39 -3.86 43.60
CA ALA A 13 0.63 -3.52 42.40
C ALA A 13 1.44 -2.51 41.57
N LEU A 14 2.19 -3.02 40.59
CA LEU A 14 2.73 -2.21 39.50
C LEU A 14 1.54 -1.60 38.76
N MET A 15 1.25 -0.33 39.03
CA MET A 15 0.41 0.47 38.16
C MET A 15 1.17 0.64 36.83
N LEU A 16 0.98 -0.29 35.90
CA LEU A 16 1.22 -0.05 34.48
C LEU A 16 0.23 1.04 34.06
N SER A 17 0.65 2.29 34.17
CA SER A 17 0.02 3.36 33.43
C SER A 17 0.25 3.05 31.97
N ALA A 18 -0.80 2.58 31.29
CA ALA A 18 -0.82 2.51 29.84
C ALA A 18 -0.74 3.95 29.33
N LEU A 19 0.48 4.47 29.17
CA LEU A 19 0.70 5.67 28.40
C LEU A 19 0.13 5.38 27.02
N PRO A 20 -0.83 6.19 26.52
CA PRO A 20 -1.30 6.03 25.16
C PRO A 20 -0.06 6.12 24.27
N ALA A 21 0.23 5.06 23.54
CA ALA A 21 1.28 5.07 22.53
C ALA A 21 0.90 6.18 21.55
N LEU A 22 1.64 7.30 21.61
CA LEU A 22 1.47 8.37 20.65
C LEU A 22 1.84 7.77 19.30
N ALA A 23 0.86 7.70 18.39
CA ALA A 23 1.13 7.32 17.01
C ALA A 23 2.25 8.22 16.48
N ALA A 24 3.29 7.62 15.89
CA ALA A 24 4.37 8.41 15.31
C ALA A 24 3.78 9.34 14.25
N MET A 25 4.16 10.61 14.32
CA MET A 25 3.71 11.59 13.35
C MET A 25 4.54 11.42 12.08
N PRO A 26 3.91 11.19 10.92
CA PRO A 26 4.64 11.08 9.68
C PRO A 26 5.26 12.44 9.32
N THR A 27 6.46 12.43 8.74
CA THR A 27 7.09 13.65 8.22
C THR A 27 6.40 14.07 6.92
N PRO A 28 5.78 15.27 6.84
CA PRO A 28 5.16 15.74 5.62
C PRO A 28 6.17 15.91 4.50
N GLY A 29 5.81 15.55 3.28
CA GLY A 29 6.73 15.62 2.14
C GLY A 29 6.24 14.91 0.90
N ILE A 30 7.03 15.02 -0.17
CA ILE A 30 6.88 14.26 -1.40
C ILE A 30 8.15 13.41 -1.55
N TYR A 31 7.97 12.12 -1.74
CA TYR A 31 9.02 11.11 -1.80
C TYR A 31 8.88 10.35 -3.12
N PHE A 32 10.01 10.20 -3.82
CA PHE A 32 10.06 9.50 -5.09
C PHE A 32 10.71 8.13 -4.94
N SER A 33 10.43 7.26 -5.90
CA SER A 33 11.06 5.95 -6.00
C SER A 33 12.51 6.01 -6.47
N THR A 34 13.25 4.94 -6.20
CA THR A 34 14.68 4.83 -6.48
C THR A 34 15.01 4.91 -7.97
N ASP A 35 14.14 4.42 -8.85
CA ASP A 35 14.25 4.58 -10.31
C ASP A 35 14.06 6.04 -10.78
N LEU A 36 13.36 6.84 -9.98
CA LEU A 36 13.23 8.30 -10.15
C LEU A 36 14.28 9.10 -9.35
N GLY A 37 15.29 8.43 -8.77
CA GLY A 37 16.36 9.06 -7.98
C GLY A 37 15.98 9.41 -6.54
N GLY A 38 14.85 8.90 -6.05
CA GLY A 38 14.42 9.06 -4.65
C GLY A 38 14.82 7.87 -3.76
N GLN A 39 14.06 7.68 -2.68
CA GLN A 39 14.35 6.70 -1.61
C GLN A 39 13.22 5.69 -1.38
N VAL A 40 12.08 5.84 -2.07
CA VAL A 40 11.00 4.86 -2.01
C VAL A 40 11.43 3.62 -2.79
N LEU A 41 11.44 2.45 -2.15
CA LEU A 41 11.72 1.19 -2.83
C LEU A 41 10.65 0.93 -3.88
N LEU A 42 11.07 0.33 -4.99
CA LEU A 42 10.17 -0.27 -5.96
C LEU A 42 9.34 -1.36 -5.30
N GLY A 43 8.31 -1.86 -5.98
CA GLY A 43 7.41 -2.82 -5.39
C GLY A 43 7.05 -3.97 -6.30
N ARG A 44 6.23 -4.84 -5.72
CA ARG A 44 5.51 -5.89 -6.40
C ARG A 44 4.05 -5.81 -6.02
N GLY A 45 3.19 -6.09 -6.99
CA GLY A 45 1.75 -6.09 -6.83
C GLY A 45 1.16 -7.44 -7.15
N SER A 46 0.03 -7.73 -6.51
CA SER A 46 -0.85 -8.81 -6.91
C SER A 46 -2.29 -8.36 -6.89
N GLN A 47 -3.09 -8.98 -7.74
CA GLN A 47 -4.53 -8.80 -7.77
C GLN A 47 -5.19 -10.18 -7.80
N SER A 48 -6.10 -10.43 -6.86
CA SER A 48 -6.84 -11.69 -6.78
C SER A 48 -8.11 -11.65 -7.62
N TRP A 49 -8.66 -12.81 -7.91
CA TRP A 49 -10.00 -12.93 -8.47
C TRP A 49 -10.73 -14.18 -7.94
N ILE A 50 -12.05 -14.12 -7.89
CA ILE A 50 -12.89 -15.19 -7.32
C ILE A 50 -12.88 -16.49 -8.11
N ALA A 51 -12.76 -16.40 -9.42
CA ALA A 51 -12.88 -17.53 -10.34
C ALA A 51 -11.74 -17.52 -11.36
N PRO A 52 -11.37 -18.69 -11.91
CA PRO A 52 -10.40 -18.77 -12.99
C PRO A 52 -10.94 -18.13 -14.29
N LEU A 53 -10.06 -18.00 -15.29
CA LEU A 53 -10.34 -17.44 -16.62
C LEU A 53 -10.72 -15.95 -16.57
N ASN A 54 -10.14 -15.22 -15.62
CA ASN A 54 -10.40 -13.80 -15.43
C ASN A 54 -9.34 -12.93 -16.12
N VAL A 55 -8.27 -13.51 -16.67
CA VAL A 55 -7.23 -12.79 -17.45
C VAL A 55 -7.81 -11.93 -18.58
N ASN A 56 -8.88 -12.39 -19.23
CA ASN A 56 -9.55 -11.65 -20.31
C ASN A 56 -10.66 -10.71 -19.83
N ARG A 57 -10.89 -10.66 -18.51
CA ARG A 57 -11.99 -9.95 -17.88
C ARG A 57 -11.51 -8.74 -17.08
N GLY A 58 -10.22 -8.42 -17.04
CA GLY A 58 -9.74 -7.11 -16.58
C GLY A 58 -8.90 -7.14 -15.31
N LEU A 59 -9.30 -6.34 -14.32
CA LEU A 59 -8.61 -6.23 -13.03
C LEU A 59 -9.18 -7.23 -12.02
N GLY A 60 -8.44 -7.49 -10.95
CA GLY A 60 -8.90 -8.36 -9.86
C GLY A 60 -9.89 -7.70 -8.92
N ASP A 61 -10.47 -8.49 -8.01
CA ASP A 61 -11.42 -8.03 -6.98
C ASP A 61 -10.73 -7.58 -5.67
N VAL A 62 -9.48 -7.99 -5.47
CA VAL A 62 -8.67 -7.58 -4.29
C VAL A 62 -7.26 -7.21 -4.72
N PHE A 63 -6.77 -6.05 -4.29
CA PHE A 63 -5.44 -5.54 -4.60
C PHE A 63 -4.50 -5.60 -3.39
N ASN A 64 -3.25 -6.02 -3.63
CA ASN A 64 -2.16 -5.96 -2.68
C ASN A 64 -0.88 -5.46 -3.38
N ALA A 65 -0.07 -4.68 -2.66
CA ALA A 65 1.23 -4.27 -3.14
C ALA A 65 2.21 -4.08 -1.98
N GLN A 66 3.47 -4.41 -2.20
CA GLN A 66 4.51 -4.28 -1.18
C GLN A 66 5.81 -3.81 -1.81
N SER A 67 6.60 -3.05 -1.04
CA SER A 67 7.98 -2.74 -1.41
C SER A 67 8.75 -4.04 -1.61
N TRP A 68 9.63 -4.07 -2.60
CA TRP A 68 10.48 -5.21 -2.91
C TRP A 68 11.94 -4.80 -2.83
N THR A 69 12.72 -5.59 -2.11
CA THR A 69 14.18 -5.44 -2.13
C THR A 69 14.75 -6.37 -3.19
N PRO A 70 15.31 -5.82 -4.30
CA PRO A 70 15.87 -6.67 -5.34
C PRO A 70 17.06 -7.48 -4.82
N GLU A 71 17.23 -8.68 -5.39
CA GLU A 71 18.40 -9.53 -5.15
C GLU A 71 19.66 -8.86 -5.74
N GLY A 72 20.78 -8.96 -5.02
CA GLY A 72 22.05 -8.31 -5.37
C GLY A 72 22.09 -6.79 -5.18
N ALA A 73 21.18 -6.19 -4.39
CA ALA A 73 21.22 -4.76 -4.09
C ALA A 73 22.50 -4.44 -3.27
N PRO A 74 23.42 -3.60 -3.78
CA PRO A 74 24.78 -3.46 -3.22
C PRO A 74 24.85 -2.86 -1.81
N ASP A 75 23.72 -2.46 -1.23
CA ASP A 75 23.63 -1.78 0.07
C ASP A 75 22.48 -2.32 0.95
N VAL A 76 21.95 -3.53 0.67
CA VAL A 76 20.90 -4.14 1.50
C VAL A 76 21.33 -5.50 2.01
N SER A 77 21.50 -5.62 3.33
CA SER A 77 21.87 -6.86 4.01
C SER A 77 20.75 -7.93 3.99
N ILE A 78 19.60 -7.61 3.40
CA ILE A 78 18.41 -8.43 3.35
C ILE A 78 17.82 -8.35 1.94
N GLU A 79 18.12 -9.35 1.12
CA GLU A 79 17.71 -9.40 -0.28
C GLU A 79 16.42 -10.21 -0.46
N GLY A 80 15.66 -9.92 -1.51
CA GLY A 80 14.52 -10.74 -1.90
C GLY A 80 13.34 -10.72 -0.93
N LEU A 81 13.17 -9.65 -0.15
CA LEU A 81 12.07 -9.51 0.78
C LEU A 81 11.01 -8.52 0.32
N LEU A 82 9.76 -8.90 0.57
CA LEU A 82 8.57 -8.06 0.45
C LEU A 82 8.33 -7.27 1.74
N GLY A 83 7.73 -6.09 1.59
CA GLY A 83 7.16 -5.32 2.69
C GLY A 83 8.17 -4.69 3.65
N THR A 84 9.45 -4.60 3.27
CA THR A 84 10.51 -4.02 4.12
C THR A 84 10.37 -2.51 4.36
N GLN A 85 9.75 -1.78 3.43
CA GLN A 85 9.60 -0.33 3.52
C GLN A 85 8.13 0.12 3.47
N TRP A 86 7.30 -0.47 2.61
CA TRP A 86 5.89 -0.11 2.51
C TRP A 86 5.02 -1.30 2.12
N ILE A 87 3.77 -1.30 2.56
CA ILE A 87 2.75 -2.33 2.29
C ILE A 87 1.40 -1.63 2.07
N PHE A 88 0.68 -2.04 1.03
CA PHE A 88 -0.75 -1.82 0.83
C PHE A 88 -1.42 -3.18 0.77
N GLN A 89 -2.41 -3.39 1.64
CA GLN A 89 -3.05 -4.69 1.79
C GLN A 89 -4.56 -4.56 1.74
N CYS A 90 -5.18 -5.47 0.99
CA CYS A 90 -6.62 -5.71 0.96
C CYS A 90 -7.47 -4.50 0.53
N GLY A 91 -7.11 -3.85 -0.58
CA GLY A 91 -8.06 -2.98 -1.25
C GLY A 91 -9.11 -3.83 -1.95
N VAL A 92 -10.41 -3.65 -1.67
CA VAL A 92 -11.49 -4.49 -2.23
C VAL A 92 -12.33 -3.73 -3.24
N GLN A 93 -12.58 -4.35 -4.39
CA GLN A 93 -13.51 -3.84 -5.38
C GLN A 93 -14.95 -4.06 -4.93
N LEU A 94 -15.70 -2.97 -4.73
CA LEU A 94 -17.13 -3.04 -4.37
C LEU A 94 -18.06 -2.69 -5.53
N ALA A 95 -17.53 -2.10 -6.61
CA ALA A 95 -18.30 -1.69 -7.77
C ALA A 95 -17.81 -2.41 -9.04
N PRO A 96 -18.67 -2.65 -10.04
CA PRO A 96 -18.24 -3.19 -11.32
C PRO A 96 -17.12 -2.34 -11.92
N GLN A 97 -16.11 -3.00 -12.50
CA GLN A 97 -15.05 -2.29 -13.21
C GLN A 97 -15.61 -1.62 -14.48
N GLY A 98 -15.06 -0.46 -14.82
CA GLY A 98 -15.23 0.15 -16.13
C GLY A 98 -14.37 -0.54 -17.18
N GLN A 99 -14.86 -0.60 -18.41
CA GLN A 99 -14.16 -1.18 -19.54
C GLN A 99 -14.35 -0.30 -20.78
N VAL A 100 -13.26 0.02 -21.46
CA VAL A 100 -13.25 0.62 -22.81
C VAL A 100 -12.49 -0.32 -23.72
N ASP A 101 -13.19 -0.93 -24.68
CA ASP A 101 -12.63 -1.89 -25.63
C ASP A 101 -12.39 -1.23 -26.99
N ASN A 102 -11.13 -1.08 -27.38
CA ASN A 102 -10.71 -0.48 -28.64
C ASN A 102 -10.17 -1.54 -29.61
N ARG A 103 -10.55 -2.81 -29.46
CA ARG A 103 -10.10 -3.88 -30.36
C ARG A 103 -10.87 -3.85 -31.68
N ASP A 104 -10.18 -4.19 -32.77
CA ASP A 104 -10.78 -4.40 -34.09
C ASP A 104 -11.54 -5.74 -34.18
N ALA A 105 -12.13 -6.04 -35.34
CA ALA A 105 -12.85 -7.30 -35.58
C ALA A 105 -11.94 -8.55 -35.52
N ASN A 106 -10.62 -8.39 -35.59
CA ASN A 106 -9.65 -9.46 -35.44
C ASN A 106 -9.17 -9.61 -33.98
N GLY A 107 -9.65 -8.76 -33.07
CA GLY A 107 -9.24 -8.74 -31.66
C GLY A 107 -7.89 -8.07 -31.40
N ASN A 108 -7.40 -7.25 -32.34
CA ASN A 108 -6.18 -6.45 -32.16
C ASN A 108 -6.53 -5.07 -31.62
N GLY A 109 -5.80 -4.59 -30.62
CA GLY A 109 -5.99 -3.25 -30.08
C GLY A 109 -5.74 -3.21 -28.58
N THR A 110 -6.43 -2.32 -27.88
CA THR A 110 -6.28 -2.16 -26.42
C THR A 110 -7.61 -2.27 -25.72
N VAL A 111 -7.61 -2.83 -24.51
CA VAL A 111 -8.72 -2.69 -23.57
C VAL A 111 -8.23 -1.93 -22.34
N ILE A 112 -8.97 -0.91 -21.94
CA ILE A 112 -8.70 -0.12 -20.74
C ILE A 112 -9.70 -0.54 -19.67
N PHE A 113 -9.19 -1.06 -18.56
CA PHE A 113 -9.96 -1.43 -17.39
C PHE A 113 -9.76 -0.37 -16.32
N THR A 114 -10.85 0.10 -15.72
CA THR A 114 -10.82 1.03 -14.59
C THR A 114 -11.50 0.39 -13.40
N ASN A 115 -10.80 0.28 -12.28
CA ASN A 115 -11.34 -0.29 -11.06
C ASN A 115 -11.14 0.68 -9.89
N VAL A 116 -12.05 0.64 -8.92
CA VAL A 116 -11.92 1.40 -7.67
C VAL A 116 -12.01 0.41 -6.53
N PHE A 117 -10.89 0.25 -5.84
CA PHE A 117 -10.80 -0.49 -4.60
C PHE A 117 -11.05 0.45 -3.43
N THR A 118 -11.74 -0.05 -2.40
CA THR A 118 -12.03 0.67 -1.17
C THR A 118 -11.62 -0.15 0.04
N GLY A 119 -11.32 0.54 1.14
CA GLY A 119 -10.81 -0.11 2.34
C GLY A 119 -9.38 -0.64 2.17
N GLY A 120 -8.98 -1.46 3.13
CA GLY A 120 -7.61 -1.94 3.25
C GLY A 120 -6.77 -1.11 4.20
N ILE A 121 -5.54 -1.56 4.41
CA ILE A 121 -4.58 -0.91 5.31
C ILE A 121 -3.29 -0.63 4.57
N PHE A 122 -2.57 0.39 5.03
CA PHE A 122 -1.20 0.62 4.64
C PHE A 122 -0.27 0.61 5.84
N PHE A 123 0.99 0.26 5.57
CA PHE A 123 2.11 0.33 6.50
C PHE A 123 3.27 1.02 5.80
N LEU A 124 3.95 1.89 6.53
CA LEU A 124 5.20 2.52 6.13
C LEU A 124 6.23 2.34 7.26
N SER A 125 7.40 1.81 6.91
CA SER A 125 8.48 1.56 7.87
C SER A 125 8.96 2.86 8.50
N LYS A 126 9.23 2.82 9.81
CA LYS A 126 9.85 3.89 10.59
C LYS A 126 11.22 4.33 10.08
N ASN A 127 11.91 3.44 9.36
CA ASN A 127 13.24 3.69 8.81
C ASN A 127 13.18 4.38 7.43
N GLY A 128 11.97 4.56 6.88
CA GLY A 128 11.79 5.34 5.66
C GLY A 128 12.00 6.84 5.91
N PRO A 129 12.15 7.65 4.84
CA PRO A 129 12.41 9.09 4.95
C PRO A 129 11.26 9.90 5.57
N TRP A 130 10.09 9.28 5.71
CA TRP A 130 8.90 9.83 6.37
C TRP A 130 8.84 9.51 7.88
N GLY A 131 9.65 8.56 8.36
CA GLY A 131 9.57 8.04 9.72
C GLY A 131 10.51 8.76 10.69
N ASP A 132 10.34 8.48 11.98
CA ASP A 132 11.18 8.98 13.07
C ASP A 132 12.25 7.98 13.54
N GLY A 133 12.31 6.80 12.91
CA GLY A 133 13.17 5.68 13.32
C GLY A 133 12.69 4.92 14.58
N ILE A 134 11.57 5.31 15.20
CA ILE A 134 11.08 4.77 16.47
C ILE A 134 9.89 3.82 16.24
N ASN A 135 8.80 4.32 15.67
CA ASN A 135 7.58 3.55 15.45
C ASN A 135 7.19 3.52 13.98
N ASP A 136 6.74 2.36 13.52
CA ASP A 136 6.19 2.23 12.17
C ASP A 136 4.88 3.00 12.07
N LEU A 137 4.57 3.43 10.86
CA LEU A 137 3.37 4.20 10.56
C LEU A 137 2.35 3.29 9.89
N THR A 138 1.12 3.30 10.38
CA THR A 138 0.01 2.56 9.80
C THR A 138 -1.14 3.51 9.48
N GLY A 139 -2.05 3.04 8.64
CA GLY A 139 -3.27 3.77 8.37
C GLY A 139 -4.26 2.98 7.54
N GLN A 140 -5.40 3.62 7.30
CA GLN A 140 -6.49 3.07 6.51
C GLN A 140 -6.43 3.60 5.08
N ILE A 141 -6.63 2.72 4.11
CA ILE A 141 -6.85 3.11 2.72
C ILE A 141 -8.34 3.42 2.56
N PHE A 142 -8.65 4.58 2.01
CA PHE A 142 -10.03 4.92 1.66
C PHE A 142 -10.35 4.48 0.25
N THR A 143 -9.46 4.81 -0.70
CA THR A 143 -9.66 4.51 -2.11
C THR A 143 -8.34 4.19 -2.78
N THR A 144 -8.34 3.22 -3.70
CA THR A 144 -7.31 3.04 -4.71
C THR A 144 -7.98 2.95 -6.07
N THR A 145 -7.72 3.92 -6.93
CA THR A 145 -8.18 3.86 -8.33
C THR A 145 -7.10 3.20 -9.17
N ALA A 146 -7.49 2.19 -9.92
CA ALA A 146 -6.62 1.41 -10.78
C ALA A 146 -7.04 1.54 -12.24
N ILE A 147 -6.09 1.87 -13.11
CA ILE A 147 -6.31 1.90 -14.56
C ILE A 147 -5.31 0.95 -15.19
N ALA A 148 -5.79 -0.15 -15.75
CA ALA A 148 -4.98 -1.05 -16.55
C ALA A 148 -5.24 -0.84 -18.03
N THR A 149 -4.18 -0.70 -18.82
CA THR A 149 -4.24 -0.77 -20.28
C THR A 149 -3.62 -2.09 -20.73
N VAL A 150 -4.42 -2.93 -21.37
CA VAL A 150 -4.00 -4.25 -21.87
C VAL A 150 -3.98 -4.22 -23.40
N VAL A 151 -2.86 -4.60 -23.99
CA VAL A 151 -2.70 -4.72 -25.45
C VAL A 151 -3.01 -6.16 -25.86
N TYR A 152 -3.87 -6.29 -26.88
CA TYR A 152 -4.30 -7.56 -27.44
C TYR A 152 -3.82 -7.72 -28.89
N VAL A 153 -3.42 -8.95 -29.23
CA VAL A 153 -3.19 -9.41 -30.60
C VAL A 153 -3.96 -10.72 -30.80
N ASN A 154 -4.83 -10.78 -31.79
CA ASN A 154 -5.73 -11.92 -32.03
C ASN A 154 -6.53 -12.34 -30.78
N SER A 155 -7.04 -11.35 -30.02
CA SER A 155 -7.73 -11.55 -28.73
C SER A 155 -6.88 -12.17 -27.61
N ILE A 156 -5.56 -12.23 -27.77
CA ILE A 156 -4.61 -12.70 -26.74
C ILE A 156 -3.93 -11.49 -26.10
N PRO A 157 -3.95 -11.34 -24.76
CA PRO A 157 -3.22 -10.26 -24.10
C PRO A 157 -1.72 -10.50 -24.21
N ILE A 158 -0.97 -9.50 -24.70
CA ILE A 158 0.49 -9.59 -24.86
C ILE A 158 1.26 -8.65 -23.94
N GLN A 159 0.59 -7.63 -23.41
CA GLN A 159 1.18 -6.63 -22.52
C GLN A 159 0.09 -5.99 -21.67
N SER A 160 0.41 -5.69 -20.42
CA SER A 160 -0.42 -4.84 -19.57
C SER A 160 0.43 -3.77 -18.89
N ARG A 161 -0.16 -2.58 -18.73
CA ARG A 161 0.38 -1.49 -17.91
C ARG A 161 -0.66 -1.06 -16.89
N LEU A 162 -0.23 -0.75 -15.69
CA LEU A 162 -1.10 -0.41 -14.57
C LEU A 162 -0.70 0.93 -13.96
N ASN A 163 -1.67 1.82 -13.80
CA ASN A 163 -1.53 3.05 -13.02
C ASN A 163 -2.44 2.95 -11.80
N LEU A 164 -1.91 3.31 -10.63
CA LEU A 164 -2.66 3.31 -9.38
C LEU A 164 -2.57 4.69 -8.71
N ASP A 165 -3.67 5.15 -8.12
CA ASP A 165 -3.70 6.31 -7.22
C ASP A 165 -4.45 5.89 -5.94
N THR A 166 -3.70 5.83 -4.84
CA THR A 166 -4.17 5.43 -3.52
C THR A 166 -4.24 6.64 -2.60
N TYR A 167 -5.36 6.75 -1.88
CA TYR A 167 -5.59 7.77 -0.86
C TYR A 167 -6.01 7.12 0.46
N GLY A 168 -5.43 7.59 1.56
CA GLY A 168 -5.68 7.07 2.90
C GLY A 168 -5.33 8.06 4.00
N GLN A 169 -5.53 7.64 5.25
CA GLN A 169 -5.24 8.44 6.44
C GLN A 169 -4.43 7.63 7.45
N PHE A 170 -3.44 8.26 8.06
CA PHE A 170 -2.60 7.66 9.11
C PHE A 170 -3.37 7.51 10.42
N ASP A 171 -3.20 6.36 11.08
CA ASP A 171 -3.87 6.07 12.36
C ASP A 171 -3.46 7.08 13.45
N GLY A 172 -4.43 7.53 14.23
CA GLY A 172 -4.18 8.47 15.35
C GLY A 172 -3.74 9.88 14.93
N SER A 173 -3.75 10.22 13.64
CA SER A 173 -3.38 11.53 13.13
C SER A 173 -4.39 12.08 12.14
N SER A 174 -4.26 13.36 11.80
CA SER A 174 -5.00 14.01 10.72
C SER A 174 -4.19 14.10 9.42
N CYS A 175 -3.03 13.44 9.37
CA CYS A 175 -2.22 13.38 8.16
C CYS A 175 -2.82 12.40 7.16
N VAL A 176 -2.73 12.73 5.88
CA VAL A 176 -3.20 11.91 4.77
C VAL A 176 -2.03 11.42 3.92
N LEU A 177 -2.22 10.23 3.35
CA LEU A 177 -1.32 9.61 2.39
C LEU A 177 -1.93 9.70 0.99
N ARG A 178 -1.13 10.12 0.02
CA ARG A 178 -1.36 9.88 -1.41
C ARG A 178 -0.22 9.06 -1.95
N PHE A 179 -0.52 7.96 -2.63
CA PHE A 179 0.48 7.06 -3.18
C PHE A 179 0.12 6.74 -4.62
N ALA A 180 0.92 7.24 -5.55
CA ALA A 180 0.71 7.06 -6.98
C ALA A 180 1.76 6.10 -7.54
N ILE A 181 1.31 5.17 -8.38
CA ILE A 181 2.13 4.29 -9.21
C ILE A 181 1.81 4.66 -10.66
N ALA A 182 2.81 5.16 -11.38
CA ALA A 182 2.61 5.60 -12.76
C ALA A 182 2.94 4.53 -13.81
N ASN A 183 3.51 3.39 -13.41
CA ASN A 183 3.97 2.37 -14.35
C ASN A 183 4.18 0.99 -13.72
N GLY A 184 3.08 0.30 -13.43
CA GLY A 184 3.10 -1.13 -13.11
C GLY A 184 3.17 -1.98 -14.39
N VAL A 185 3.94 -3.06 -14.37
CA VAL A 185 4.04 -4.01 -15.48
C VAL A 185 3.50 -5.36 -15.03
N GLY A 186 2.44 -5.85 -15.68
CA GLY A 186 1.95 -7.20 -15.44
C GLY A 186 2.90 -8.24 -16.03
N LEU A 187 3.26 -9.24 -15.23
CA LEU A 187 4.23 -10.26 -15.59
C LEU A 187 3.58 -11.63 -15.83
N GLY A 188 2.42 -11.87 -15.21
CA GLY A 188 1.69 -13.10 -15.43
C GLY A 188 0.41 -13.18 -14.62
N ASP A 189 -0.29 -14.28 -14.83
CA ASP A 189 -1.52 -14.63 -14.15
C ASP A 189 -1.61 -16.15 -13.98
N THR A 190 -2.47 -16.54 -13.05
CA THR A 190 -2.67 -17.93 -12.65
C THR A 190 -3.44 -18.78 -13.66
N ASP A 191 -4.06 -18.16 -14.69
CA ASP A 191 -4.72 -18.91 -15.76
C ASP A 191 -3.66 -19.53 -16.71
N LEU A 192 -2.45 -18.96 -16.75
CA LEU A 192 -1.37 -19.37 -17.66
C LEU A 192 -0.11 -19.88 -16.94
N LEU A 193 0.20 -19.37 -15.75
CA LEU A 193 1.45 -19.60 -15.05
C LEU A 193 1.22 -19.91 -13.55
N ALA A 194 2.16 -20.61 -12.92
CA ALA A 194 2.11 -20.78 -11.47
C ALA A 194 2.38 -19.44 -10.76
N PHE A 195 1.63 -19.13 -9.70
CA PHE A 195 1.84 -17.92 -8.91
C PHE A 195 3.20 -17.94 -8.22
N PRO A 196 4.11 -16.97 -8.45
CA PRO A 196 5.43 -17.00 -7.85
C PRO A 196 5.39 -16.57 -6.37
N PRO A 197 6.12 -17.26 -5.47
CA PRO A 197 6.10 -16.99 -4.03
C PRO A 197 6.66 -15.61 -3.64
N GLU A 198 7.40 -14.97 -4.54
CA GLU A 198 8.05 -13.68 -4.31
C GLU A 198 7.15 -12.45 -4.58
N TYR A 199 5.84 -12.65 -4.79
CA TYR A 199 4.83 -11.59 -4.92
C TYR A 199 3.89 -11.57 -3.70
N PRO A 200 3.24 -10.42 -3.42
CA PRO A 200 2.24 -10.35 -2.34
C PRO A 200 1.17 -11.44 -2.51
N PRO A 201 0.76 -12.13 -1.44
CA PRO A 201 -0.17 -13.23 -1.55
C PRO A 201 -1.52 -12.79 -2.14
N LEU A 202 -2.21 -13.73 -2.77
CA LEU A 202 -3.55 -13.52 -3.29
C LEU A 202 -4.56 -13.56 -2.13
N MET A 203 -5.10 -12.40 -1.79
CA MET A 203 -6.07 -12.22 -0.71
C MET A 203 -7.51 -12.35 -1.20
N ASP A 204 -8.41 -12.85 -0.36
CA ASP A 204 -9.86 -12.73 -0.53
C ASP A 204 -10.39 -11.39 -0.01
N THR A 205 -11.70 -11.18 -0.13
CA THR A 205 -12.37 -9.94 0.27
C THR A 205 -12.43 -9.73 1.78
N ASP A 206 -12.14 -10.77 2.57
CA ASP A 206 -12.00 -10.71 4.03
C ASP A 206 -10.53 -10.54 4.45
N CYS A 207 -9.65 -10.22 3.50
CA CYS A 207 -8.22 -10.00 3.68
C CYS A 207 -7.42 -11.23 4.11
N ALA A 208 -7.94 -12.43 3.87
CA ALA A 208 -7.22 -13.67 4.14
C ALA A 208 -6.54 -14.21 2.86
N PRO A 209 -5.32 -14.77 2.95
CA PRO A 209 -4.56 -15.26 1.79
C PRO A 209 -5.08 -16.62 1.30
N THR A 210 -6.36 -16.69 0.95
CA THR A 210 -7.03 -17.95 0.57
C THR A 210 -7.25 -18.09 -0.92
N ARG A 211 -7.06 -17.01 -1.70
CA ARG A 211 -7.25 -17.04 -3.16
C ARG A 211 -6.09 -17.78 -3.81
N VAL A 212 -6.43 -18.51 -4.87
CA VAL A 212 -5.47 -19.23 -5.72
C VAL A 212 -5.41 -18.66 -7.13
N ASN A 213 -6.36 -17.79 -7.48
CA ASN A 213 -6.42 -17.17 -8.79
C ASN A 213 -6.02 -15.70 -8.65
N GLY A 214 -5.08 -15.24 -9.47
CA GLY A 214 -4.63 -13.85 -9.46
C GLY A 214 -3.78 -13.46 -10.67
N SER A 215 -3.38 -12.20 -10.70
CA SER A 215 -2.29 -11.68 -11.54
C SER A 215 -1.23 -11.03 -10.66
N TRP A 216 -0.02 -10.89 -11.19
CA TRP A 216 1.09 -10.25 -10.50
C TRP A 216 1.93 -9.39 -11.45
N GLY A 217 2.67 -8.47 -10.85
CA GLY A 217 3.50 -7.55 -11.61
C GLY A 217 4.46 -6.73 -10.76
N ASP A 218 5.40 -6.09 -11.44
CA ASP A 218 6.34 -5.16 -10.83
C ASP A 218 5.75 -3.75 -10.77
N ILE A 219 6.10 -3.01 -9.73
CA ILE A 219 5.66 -1.63 -9.47
C ILE A 219 6.88 -0.72 -9.54
N LYS A 220 6.78 0.33 -10.36
CA LYS A 220 7.82 1.32 -10.63
C LYS A 220 7.21 2.72 -10.71
N ASP A 221 8.05 3.75 -10.82
CA ASP A 221 7.62 5.13 -10.98
C ASP A 221 6.62 5.58 -9.89
N ILE A 222 6.98 5.34 -8.63
CA ILE A 222 6.20 5.66 -7.44
C ILE A 222 6.42 7.12 -7.01
N THR A 223 5.33 7.80 -6.68
CA THR A 223 5.31 9.06 -5.93
C THR A 223 4.46 8.91 -4.66
N LEU A 224 5.07 9.14 -3.50
CA LEU A 224 4.40 9.12 -2.20
C LEU A 224 4.33 10.56 -1.68
N GLN A 225 3.15 11.01 -1.28
CA GLN A 225 2.95 12.32 -0.66
C GLN A 225 2.26 12.16 0.69
N ILE A 226 2.81 12.84 1.69
CA ILE A 226 2.24 12.94 3.04
C ILE A 226 1.89 14.40 3.29
N GLU A 227 0.62 14.65 3.55
CA GLU A 227 0.12 15.97 3.92
C GLU A 227 -0.40 15.94 5.35
N CYS A 228 0.13 16.80 6.21
CA CYS A 228 -0.37 17.00 7.57
C CYS A 228 -0.94 18.41 7.71
N PRO A 229 -2.09 18.59 8.38
CA PRO A 229 -2.62 19.92 8.64
C PRO A 229 -1.62 20.70 9.50
N VAL A 230 -1.27 21.89 9.03
CA VAL A 230 -0.42 22.81 9.78
C VAL A 230 -1.28 23.50 10.83
N PRO A 231 -0.94 23.42 12.13
CA PRO A 231 -1.71 24.13 13.15
C PRO A 231 -1.73 25.62 12.84
N THR A 232 -2.91 26.21 12.70
CA THR A 232 -3.05 27.67 12.62
C THR A 232 -2.49 28.30 13.89
N ARG A 233 -1.33 28.94 13.81
CA ARG A 233 -0.77 29.71 14.93
C ARG A 233 -1.64 30.94 15.18
N SER A 234 -2.44 30.90 16.24
CA SER A 234 -3.33 32.01 16.67
C SER A 234 -2.60 33.35 16.87
N GLY A 235 -1.28 33.35 17.09
CA GLY A 235 -0.48 34.55 17.35
C GLY A 235 0.03 35.36 16.14
N THR A 236 -0.14 34.88 14.90
CA THR A 236 0.46 35.56 13.73
C THR A 236 -0.48 36.55 13.04
N TRP A 237 -1.80 36.35 13.13
CA TRP A 237 -2.76 37.32 12.56
C TRP A 237 -2.80 38.65 13.33
N GLY A 238 -2.57 38.63 14.65
CA GLY A 238 -2.51 39.84 15.46
C GLY A 238 -1.28 40.70 15.16
N SER A 239 -0.14 40.09 14.87
CA SER A 239 1.13 40.77 14.56
C SER A 239 1.24 41.26 13.11
N VAL A 240 0.48 40.67 12.17
CA VAL A 240 0.34 41.22 10.81
C VAL A 240 -0.50 42.51 10.84
N LYS A 241 -1.56 42.57 11.66
CA LYS A 241 -2.41 43.77 11.77
C LYS A 241 -1.71 44.98 12.39
N THR A 242 -0.65 44.79 13.20
CA THR A 242 0.11 45.90 13.78
C THR A 242 1.15 46.50 12.84
N ARG A 243 1.47 45.87 11.70
CA ARG A 243 2.38 46.44 10.68
C ARG A 243 1.69 47.34 9.65
N TYR A 244 0.36 47.37 9.62
CA TYR A 244 -0.43 48.20 8.71
C TYR A 244 -1.13 49.37 9.43
N ARG A 245 -0.55 49.86 10.53
CA ARG A 245 -0.99 51.09 11.20
C ARG A 245 0.09 52.14 11.10
#